data_AF-A0A943P6M9-F1
#
_entry.id   AF-A0A943P6M9-F1
#
_cell.length_a   1.000
_cell.length_b   1.000
_cell.length_c   1.000
_cell.angle_alpha   90.00
_cell.angle_beta   90.00
_cell.angle_gamma   90.00
#
_symmetry.space_group_name_H-M   'P 1'
#
loop_
_entity.id
_entity.type
_entity.pdbx_description
1 polymer ?
#
loop_
_entity_poly.entity_id
_entity_poly.type
_entity_poly.pdbx_seq_one_letter_code
_entity_poly.pdbx_strand_id
1 'polypeptide(L)' 'MGNEFEKAVKRFSEAKDVLEKFEKSEEAVAFMQNETGLPADECMRAYELIMNTDTD' A
#
# COMPACT_ATOMS: atom_id res chain seq x y z
N MET A 1 6.10 -7.98 -22.45
CA MET A 1 4.94 -8.21 -21.56
C MET A 1 5.35 -8.80 -20.21
N GLY A 2 6.37 -9.66 -20.11
CA GLY A 2 6.80 -10.24 -18.81
C GLY A 2 7.36 -9.26 -17.75
N ASN A 3 7.76 -8.03 -18.12
CA ASN A 3 8.43 -7.11 -17.20
C ASN A 3 7.45 -6.17 -16.46
N GLU A 4 6.39 -5.68 -17.10
CA GLU A 4 5.54 -4.65 -16.48
C GLU A 4 4.67 -5.20 -15.34
N PHE A 5 4.27 -6.47 -15.44
CA PHE A 5 3.57 -7.15 -14.35
C PHE A 5 4.50 -7.39 -13.15
N GLU A 6 5.72 -7.92 -13.36
CA GLU A 6 6.73 -8.05 -12.30
C GLU A 6 7.04 -6.71 -11.63
N LYS A 7 7.18 -5.63 -12.41
CA LYS A 7 7.37 -4.28 -11.85
C LYS A 7 6.18 -3.83 -11.00
N ALA A 8 4.95 -4.15 -11.41
CA ALA A 8 3.77 -3.82 -10.64
C ALA A 8 3.78 -4.56 -9.30
N VAL A 9 4.03 -5.88 -9.31
CA VAL A 9 4.15 -6.70 -8.10
C VAL A 9 5.25 -6.15 -7.17
N LYS A 10 6.42 -5.79 -7.73
CA LYS A 10 7.51 -5.19 -6.95
C LYS A 10 7.09 -3.88 -6.28
N ARG A 11 6.35 -3.01 -6.96
CA ARG A 11 5.84 -1.76 -6.36
C ARG A 11 4.85 -2.01 -5.23
N PHE A 12 4.04 -3.07 -5.31
CA PHE A 12 3.16 -3.46 -4.21
C PHE A 12 3.96 -3.92 -2.99
N SER A 13 5.03 -4.70 -3.18
CA SER A 13 5.97 -5.07 -2.11
C SER A 13 6.65 -3.84 -1.50
N GLU A 14 7.16 -2.92 -2.31
CA GLU A 14 7.77 -1.66 -1.83
C GLU A 14 6.77 -0.80 -1.04
N ALA A 15 5.50 -0.76 -1.45
CA ALA A 15 4.44 -0.08 -0.71
C ALA A 15 4.18 -0.76 0.63
N LYS A 16 4.12 -2.10 0.68
CA LYS A 16 3.96 -2.88 1.91
C LYS A 16 5.09 -2.59 2.90
N ASP A 17 6.33 -2.60 2.45
CA ASP A 17 7.52 -2.27 3.26
C ASP A 17 7.44 -0.86 3.89
N VAL A 18 6.79 0.10 3.23
CA VAL A 18 6.56 1.43 3.78
C VAL A 18 5.46 1.41 4.84
N LEU A 19 4.35 0.74 4.54
CA LEU A 19 3.17 0.72 5.40
C LEU A 19 3.37 -0.12 6.68
N GLU A 20 4.22 -1.15 6.65
CA GLU A 20 4.57 -1.98 7.81
C GLU A 20 5.36 -1.23 8.89
N LYS A 21 5.93 -0.07 8.56
CA LYS A 21 6.68 0.76 9.52
C LYS A 21 5.78 1.52 10.50
N PHE A 22 4.48 1.58 10.23
CA PHE A 22 3.52 2.25 11.08
C PHE A 22 2.96 1.25 12.11
N GLU A 23 2.91 1.64 13.38
CA GLU A 23 2.37 0.78 14.45
C GLU A 23 0.85 0.62 14.36
N LYS A 24 0.16 1.60 13.78
CA LYS A 24 -1.30 1.67 13.70
C LYS A 24 -1.75 1.88 12.26
N SER A 25 -2.80 1.15 11.86
CA SER A 25 -3.42 1.29 10.54
C SER A 25 -3.87 2.72 10.25
N GLU A 26 -4.36 3.45 11.25
CA GLU A 26 -4.85 4.82 11.08
C GLU A 26 -3.71 5.79 10.69
N GLU A 27 -2.51 5.57 11.20
CA GLU A 27 -1.34 6.40 10.86
C GLU A 27 -0.86 6.12 9.43
N ALA A 28 -0.86 4.85 9.02
CA ALA A 28 -0.56 4.44 7.65
C ALA A 28 -1.59 4.99 6.65
N VAL A 29 -2.88 4.91 7.00
CA VAL A 29 -3.97 5.45 6.16
C VAL A 29 -3.86 6.97 6.05
N ALA A 30 -3.60 7.69 7.15
CA ALA A 30 -3.40 9.14 7.10
C ALA A 30 -2.18 9.52 6.23
N PHE A 31 -1.10 8.75 6.28
CA PHE A 31 0.04 8.92 5.37
C PHE A 31 -0.38 8.75 3.90
N MET A 32 -1.11 7.68 3.58
CA MET A 32 -1.59 7.44 2.22
C MET A 32 -2.51 8.56 1.72
N GLN A 33 -3.39 9.08 2.58
CA GLN A 33 -4.24 10.22 2.24
C GLN A 33 -3.43 11.47 1.92
N ASN A 34 -2.38 11.75 2.69
CA ASN A 34 -1.53 12.91 2.47
C ASN A 34 -0.74 12.81 1.15
N GLU A 35 -0.23 11.63 0.81
CA GLU A 35 0.55 11.41 -0.42
C GLU A 35 -0.32 11.40 -1.69
N THR A 36 -1.56 10.92 -1.59
CA THR A 36 -2.41 10.68 -2.77
C THR A 36 -3.55 11.68 -2.94
N GLY A 37 -3.95 12.36 -1.86
CA GLY A 37 -5.16 13.18 -1.80
C GLY A 37 -6.47 12.38 -1.84
N LEU A 38 -6.42 11.05 -1.72
CA LEU A 38 -7.60 10.20 -1.77
C LEU A 38 -8.39 10.22 -0.43
N PRO A 39 -9.70 9.90 -0.49
CA PRO A 39 -10.52 9.72 0.71
C PRO A 39 -10.00 8.62 1.65
N ALA A 40 -10.25 8.77 2.95
CA ALA A 40 -9.80 7.84 3.98
C ALA A 40 -10.30 6.41 3.76
N ASP A 41 -11.53 6.24 3.27
CA ASP A 41 -12.13 4.93 3.00
C ASP A 41 -11.51 4.25 1.77
N GLU A 42 -11.04 5.01 0.78
CA GLU A 42 -10.26 4.47 -0.34
C GLU A 42 -8.85 4.08 0.11
N CYS A 43 -8.19 4.93 0.89
CA CYS A 43 -6.88 4.62 1.47
C CYS A 43 -6.94 3.41 2.41
N MET A 44 -7.99 3.26 3.22
CA MET A 44 -8.17 2.09 4.10
C MET A 44 -8.33 0.81 3.27
N ARG A 45 -9.17 0.82 2.24
CA ARG A 45 -9.34 -0.35 1.34
C ARG A 45 -8.02 -0.71 0.63
N ALA A 46 -7.25 0.29 0.22
CA ALA A 46 -5.94 0.07 -0.38
C ALA A 46 -4.93 -0.48 0.64
N TYR A 47 -4.91 0.05 1.86
CA TYR A 47 -4.08 -0.46 2.96
C TYR A 47 -4.39 -1.94 3.24
N GLU A 48 -5.67 -2.30 3.41
CA GLU A 48 -6.09 -3.68 3.63
C GLU A 48 -5.67 -4.61 2.48
N LEU A 49 -5.81 -4.16 1.23
CA LEU A 49 -5.35 -4.93 0.07
C LEU A 49 -3.84 -5.16 0.12
N ILE A 50 -3.05 -4.11 0.31
CA ILE A 50 -1.58 -4.18 0.29
C ILE A 50 -1.06 -5.06 1.43
N MET A 51 -1.57 -4.87 2.65
CA MET A 51 -1.11 -5.60 3.83
C MET A 51 -1.47 -7.08 3.80
N ASN A 52 -2.63 -7.43 3.23
CA ASN A 52 -3.09 -8.82 3.13
C ASN A 52 -2.63 -9.54 1.85
N THR A 53 -1.93 -8.86 0.94
CA THR A 53 -1.35 -9.50 -0.24
C THR A 53 -0.02 -10.14 0.14
N ASP A 54 0.10 -11.43 -0.15
CA ASP A 54 1.38 -12.13 -0.14
C ASP A 54 2.13 -11.74 -1.42
N THR A 55 3.19 -10.95 -1.27
CA THR A 55 4.05 -10.49 -2.36
C THR A 55 5.39 -11.24 -2.42
N ASP A 56 5.54 -12.27 -1.58
CA ASP A 56 6.72 -13.14 -1.44
C ASP A 56 6.71 -14.35 -2.38
#